data_AF-A0AA35X5Q1-F1
#
_entry.id   AF-A0AA35X5Q1-F1
#
_cell.length_a   1.000
_cell.length_b   1.000
_cell.length_c   1.000
_cell.angle_alpha   90.00
_cell.angle_beta   90.00
_cell.angle_gamma   90.00
#
_symmetry.space_group_name_H-M   'P 1'
#
loop_
_entity.id
_entity.type
_entity.pdbx_description
1 polymer ?
#
loop_
_entity_poly.entity_id
_entity_poly.type
_entity_poly.pdbx_seq_one_letter_code
_entity_poly.pdbx_strand_id
1 'polypeptide(L)'
;MAFPSRALVITAVTALFLYVFGFPFRAAVGLCLVTFLVTGRAYLRLFIKTFPRDLWMGKNLFHMLHYAWMHKRQRKILPDLFEEQVERTPDKMAVVYANDDHRWTFRDLNSYANSVANYFSRLGLRKGDTVALFMENSPEYIGLYLGLWKIGVVVAFVNHNLRHESLTHCVRVAKSRALVFSSSLAAAVADVMDELEAGGGIEVGRMCFAVCGEPAGHGGGSFKRLDQELQGMSTSPPPLLAGKEADGNDSCRCFITLINTQMRQKNSEV
;
A
#
# COMPACT_ATOMS: atom_id res chain seq x y z
N MET A 1 40.07 2.61 10.87
CA MET A 1 39.78 3.33 9.60
C MET A 1 40.43 4.70 9.69
N ALA A 2 41.62 4.88 9.12
CA ALA A 2 42.31 6.17 9.17
C ALA A 2 41.78 7.09 8.06
N PHE A 3 41.33 8.28 8.48
CA PHE A 3 40.72 9.33 7.66
C PHE A 3 41.61 9.79 6.47
N PRO A 4 41.01 10.44 5.44
CA PRO A 4 41.54 10.67 4.09
C PRO A 4 42.57 11.82 3.99
N SER A 5 43.18 12.23 5.10
CA SER A 5 44.00 13.44 5.17
C SER A 5 45.27 13.36 4.33
N ARG A 6 45.93 12.21 4.25
CA ARG A 6 47.24 12.09 3.57
C ARG A 6 47.13 12.10 2.05
N ALA A 7 46.13 11.42 1.48
CA ALA A 7 45.98 11.35 0.03
C ALA A 7 45.53 12.68 -0.57
N LEU A 8 44.57 13.35 0.08
CA LEU A 8 44.03 14.63 -0.36
C LEU A 8 45.06 15.75 -0.25
N VAL A 9 45.86 15.75 0.82
CA VAL A 9 46.97 16.71 1.00
C VAL A 9 48.06 16.48 -0.06
N ILE A 10 48.43 15.23 -0.36
CA ILE A 10 49.45 14.95 -1.39
C ILE A 10 48.98 15.42 -2.77
N THR A 11 47.72 15.14 -3.16
CA THR A 11 47.18 15.59 -4.45
C THR A 11 47.00 17.11 -4.55
N ALA A 12 46.64 17.78 -3.44
CA ALA A 12 46.52 19.24 -3.41
C ALA A 12 47.89 19.93 -3.49
N VAL A 13 48.91 19.38 -2.80
CA VAL A 13 50.28 19.90 -2.83
C VAL A 13 50.92 19.68 -4.19
N THR A 14 50.73 18.53 -4.84
CA THR A 14 51.23 18.31 -6.20
C THR A 14 50.54 19.21 -7.23
N ALA A 15 49.22 19.43 -7.10
CA ALA A 15 48.50 20.37 -7.97
C ALA A 15 48.97 21.82 -7.80
N LEU A 16 49.18 22.28 -6.55
CA LEU A 16 49.70 23.61 -6.24
C LEU A 16 51.13 23.79 -6.78
N PHE A 17 51.99 22.78 -6.62
CA PHE A 17 53.34 22.79 -7.16
C PHE A 17 53.34 22.91 -8.69
N LEU A 18 52.50 22.13 -9.37
CA LEU A 18 52.39 22.17 -10.83
C LEU A 18 51.84 23.51 -11.35
N TYR A 19 50.95 24.15 -10.59
CA TYR A 19 50.43 25.48 -10.91
C TYR A 19 51.50 26.57 -10.78
N VAL A 20 52.28 26.55 -9.68
CA VAL A 20 53.34 27.53 -9.42
C VAL A 20 54.48 27.45 -10.46
N PHE A 21 54.79 26.26 -10.96
CA PHE A 21 55.86 26.05 -11.94
C PHE A 21 55.41 26.13 -13.41
N GLY A 22 54.16 26.53 -13.70
CA GLY A 22 53.70 26.81 -15.06
C GLY A 22 53.63 25.61 -15.99
N PHE A 23 53.39 24.40 -15.45
CA PHE A 23 53.34 23.17 -16.24
C PHE A 23 52.16 23.18 -17.23
N PRO A 24 52.30 22.62 -18.45
CA PRO A 24 51.21 22.57 -19.41
C PRO A 24 50.02 21.78 -18.83
N PHE A 25 48.82 22.35 -18.92
CA PHE A 25 47.59 21.86 -18.25
C PHE A 25 47.35 20.35 -18.44
N ARG A 26 47.62 19.82 -19.64
CA ARG A 26 47.45 18.39 -19.96
C ARG A 26 48.38 17.47 -19.16
N ALA A 27 49.62 17.91 -18.92
CA ALA A 27 50.59 17.16 -18.13
C ALA A 27 50.28 17.24 -16.63
N ALA A 28 49.79 18.39 -16.16
CA ALA A 28 49.37 18.56 -14.77
C ALA A 28 48.16 17.67 -14.41
N VAL A 29 47.16 17.60 -15.29
CA VAL A 29 46.01 16.68 -15.15
C VAL A 29 46.47 15.23 -15.16
N GLY A 30 47.40 14.87 -16.05
CA GLY A 30 47.99 13.53 -16.11
C GLY A 30 48.66 13.11 -14.80
N LEU A 31 49.48 13.97 -14.21
CA LEU A 31 50.19 13.67 -12.96
C LEU A 31 49.23 13.57 -11.76
N CYS A 32 48.20 14.42 -11.70
CA CYS A 32 47.14 14.35 -10.69
C CYS A 32 46.35 13.04 -10.77
N LEU A 33 46.04 12.59 -11.99
CA LEU A 33 45.31 11.34 -12.21
C LEU A 33 46.17 10.13 -11.83
N VAL A 34 47.47 10.14 -12.14
CA VAL A 34 48.42 9.10 -11.73
C VAL A 34 48.57 9.04 -10.22
N THR A 35 48.76 10.17 -9.55
CA THR A 35 48.84 10.22 -8.07
C THR A 35 47.54 9.76 -7.42
N PHE A 36 46.38 10.17 -7.94
CA PHE A 36 45.07 9.67 -7.48
C PHE A 36 44.92 8.15 -7.66
N LEU A 37 45.36 7.57 -8.78
CA LEU A 37 45.30 6.12 -9.00
C LEU A 37 46.28 5.34 -8.12
N VAL A 38 47.46 5.91 -7.81
CA VAL A 38 48.47 5.29 -6.94
C VAL A 38 48.06 5.36 -5.47
N THR A 39 47.63 6.52 -4.99
CA THR A 39 47.25 6.74 -3.58
C THR A 39 45.82 6.28 -3.29
N GLY A 40 44.93 6.41 -4.27
CA GLY A 40 43.53 6.00 -4.21
C GLY A 40 43.28 4.52 -4.54
N ARG A 41 44.32 3.71 -4.70
CA ARG A 41 44.24 2.28 -5.08
C ARG A 41 43.39 1.44 -4.14
N ALA A 42 43.29 1.81 -2.86
CA ALA A 42 42.38 1.20 -1.89
C ALA A 42 40.92 1.56 -2.17
N TYR A 43 40.64 2.81 -2.53
CA TYR A 43 39.30 3.28 -2.93
C TYR A 43 38.88 2.70 -4.27
N LEU A 44 39.77 2.63 -5.25
CA LEU A 44 39.49 2.01 -6.55
C LEU A 44 39.18 0.51 -6.36
N ARG A 45 39.90 -0.19 -5.47
CA ARG A 45 39.59 -1.57 -5.09
C ARG A 45 38.22 -1.69 -4.41
N LEU A 46 37.90 -0.80 -3.47
CA LEU A 46 36.59 -0.78 -2.82
C LEU A 46 35.48 -0.52 -3.84
N PHE A 47 35.67 0.47 -4.73
CA PHE A 47 34.73 0.80 -5.79
C PHE A 47 34.53 -0.40 -6.73
N ILE A 48 35.58 -0.98 -7.30
CA ILE A 48 35.48 -2.15 -8.19
C ILE A 48 34.78 -3.33 -7.50
N LYS A 49 35.05 -3.56 -6.20
CA LYS A 49 34.41 -4.65 -5.43
C LYS A 49 32.93 -4.37 -5.13
N THR A 50 32.54 -3.10 -5.01
CA THR A 50 31.18 -2.67 -4.65
C THR A 50 30.31 -2.39 -5.88
N PHE A 51 30.94 -1.97 -6.98
CA PHE A 51 30.31 -1.62 -8.24
C PHE A 51 29.37 -2.70 -8.81
N PRO A 52 29.67 -4.01 -8.79
CA PRO A 52 28.71 -5.01 -9.28
C PRO A 52 27.42 -5.04 -8.45
N ARG A 53 27.50 -4.83 -7.13
CA ARG A 53 26.33 -4.73 -6.25
C ARG A 53 25.52 -3.47 -6.56
N ASP A 54 26.20 -2.35 -6.74
CA ASP A 54 25.55 -1.06 -7.01
C ASP A 54 24.92 -1.03 -8.42
N LEU A 55 25.55 -1.66 -9.42
CA LEU A 55 24.96 -1.90 -10.73
C LEU A 55 23.75 -2.81 -10.67
N TRP A 56 23.79 -3.88 -9.87
CA TRP A 56 22.64 -4.77 -9.66
C TRP A 56 21.47 -4.01 -9.04
N MET A 57 21.73 -3.19 -8.01
CA MET A 57 20.73 -2.31 -7.40
C MET A 57 20.18 -1.29 -8.41
N GLY A 58 21.05 -0.65 -9.19
CA GLY A 58 20.68 0.31 -10.23
C GLY A 58 19.82 -0.32 -11.32
N LYS A 59 20.16 -1.53 -11.79
CA LYS A 59 19.38 -2.28 -12.77
C LYS A 59 18.00 -2.64 -12.23
N ASN A 60 17.92 -3.15 -11.01
CA ASN A 60 16.63 -3.51 -10.39
C ASN A 60 15.77 -2.27 -10.13
N LEU A 61 16.38 -1.17 -9.67
CA LEU A 61 15.68 0.10 -9.50
C LEU A 61 15.17 0.63 -10.85
N PHE A 62 16.01 0.62 -11.88
CA PHE A 62 15.59 1.00 -13.23
C PHE A 62 14.45 0.11 -13.74
N HIS A 63 14.55 -1.20 -13.55
CA HIS A 63 13.48 -2.14 -13.92
C HIS A 63 12.18 -1.83 -13.17
N MET A 64 12.24 -1.61 -11.86
CA MET A 64 11.08 -1.29 -11.02
C MET A 64 10.45 0.05 -11.42
N LEU A 65 11.26 1.09 -11.63
CA LEU A 65 10.81 2.41 -12.07
C LEU A 65 10.21 2.35 -13.47
N HIS A 66 10.85 1.61 -14.39
CA HIS A 66 10.34 1.40 -15.74
C HIS A 66 9.03 0.61 -15.73
N TYR A 67 8.94 -0.45 -14.92
CA TYR A 67 7.72 -1.25 -14.75
C TYR A 67 6.58 -0.39 -14.20
N ALA A 68 6.81 0.37 -13.12
CA ALA A 68 5.83 1.29 -12.55
C ALA A 68 5.42 2.38 -13.56
N TRP A 69 6.36 2.93 -14.31
CA TRP A 69 6.11 3.91 -15.37
C TRP A 69 5.24 3.33 -16.49
N MET A 70 5.54 2.12 -16.97
CA MET A 70 4.76 1.42 -17.99
C MET A 70 3.31 1.20 -17.54
N HIS A 71 3.10 0.72 -16.32
CA HIS A 71 1.75 0.47 -15.79
C HIS A 71 0.97 1.77 -15.52
N LYS A 72 1.65 2.82 -15.05
CA LYS A 72 1.05 4.15 -14.93
C LYS A 72 0.63 4.70 -16.30
N ARG A 73 1.44 4.49 -17.34
CA ARG A 73 1.11 4.88 -18.72
C ARG A 73 -0.08 4.11 -19.28
N GLN A 74 -0.22 2.83 -18.92
CA GLN A 74 -1.36 1.98 -19.29
C GLN A 74 -2.61 2.21 -18.41
N ARG A 75 -2.54 3.10 -17.41
CA ARG A 75 -3.61 3.38 -16.44
C ARG A 75 -4.16 2.12 -15.76
N LYS A 76 -3.29 1.14 -15.48
CA LYS A 76 -3.67 -0.07 -14.74
C LYS A 76 -3.73 0.22 -13.24
N ILE A 77 -4.77 -0.27 -12.58
CA ILE A 77 -4.91 -0.23 -11.12
C ILE A 77 -4.48 -1.57 -10.50
N LEU A 78 -4.28 -1.60 -9.18
CA LEU A 78 -3.85 -2.82 -8.48
C LEU A 78 -4.77 -4.02 -8.74
N PRO A 79 -6.12 -3.88 -8.77
CA PRO A 79 -7.00 -4.97 -9.16
C PRO A 79 -6.75 -5.52 -10.57
N ASP A 80 -6.41 -4.68 -11.55
CA ASP A 80 -6.11 -5.14 -12.92
C ASP A 80 -4.84 -6.02 -12.92
N LEU A 81 -3.80 -5.60 -12.19
CA LEU A 81 -2.57 -6.38 -12.06
C LEU A 81 -2.81 -7.70 -11.32
N PHE A 82 -3.71 -7.68 -10.34
CA PHE A 82 -4.11 -8.87 -9.62
C PHE A 82 -4.89 -9.84 -10.52
N GLU A 83 -5.84 -9.35 -11.33
CA GLU A 83 -6.56 -10.17 -12.31
C GLU A 83 -5.62 -10.79 -13.35
N GLU A 84 -4.66 -10.04 -13.88
CA GLU A 84 -3.62 -10.58 -14.77
C GLU A 84 -2.80 -11.69 -14.10
N GLN A 85 -2.53 -11.54 -12.80
CA GLN A 85 -1.80 -12.56 -12.04
C GLN A 85 -2.66 -13.80 -11.77
N VAL A 86 -3.97 -13.62 -11.54
CA VAL A 86 -4.95 -14.71 -11.37
C VAL A 86 -5.08 -15.49 -12.68
N GLU A 87 -5.12 -14.83 -13.83
CA GLU A 87 -5.14 -15.49 -15.13
C GLU A 87 -3.87 -16.31 -15.40
N ARG A 88 -2.70 -15.81 -14.98
CA ARG A 88 -1.41 -16.50 -15.17
C ARG A 88 -1.23 -17.70 -14.26
N THR A 89 -1.65 -17.58 -13.01
CA THR A 89 -1.43 -18.62 -11.98
C THR A 89 -2.66 -18.79 -11.09
N PRO A 90 -3.77 -19.31 -11.62
CA PRO A 90 -5.05 -19.34 -10.89
C PRO A 90 -5.03 -20.27 -9.68
N ASP A 91 -4.39 -21.44 -9.84
CA ASP A 91 -4.43 -22.51 -8.83
C ASP A 91 -3.27 -22.40 -7.82
N LYS A 92 -2.47 -21.33 -7.91
CA LYS A 92 -1.40 -21.06 -6.96
C LYS A 92 -1.98 -20.52 -5.66
N MET A 93 -1.42 -20.95 -4.53
CA MET A 93 -1.76 -20.42 -3.22
C MET A 93 -1.49 -18.92 -3.13
N ALA A 94 -2.52 -18.14 -2.76
CA ALA A 94 -2.43 -16.69 -2.56
C ALA A 94 -2.40 -16.34 -1.07
N VAL A 95 -3.28 -16.96 -0.28
CA VAL A 95 -3.39 -16.71 1.17
C VAL A 95 -3.38 -18.04 1.91
N VAL A 96 -2.54 -18.11 2.94
CA VAL A 96 -2.46 -19.23 3.88
C VAL A 96 -2.68 -18.64 5.26
N TYR A 97 -3.79 -18.97 5.89
CA TYR A 97 -4.06 -18.58 7.27
C TYR A 97 -3.46 -19.63 8.21
N ALA A 98 -2.77 -19.21 9.27
CA ALA A 98 -2.06 -20.15 10.14
C ALA A 98 -2.97 -20.80 11.20
N ASN A 99 -4.06 -20.11 11.56
CA ASN A 99 -4.93 -20.52 12.67
C ASN A 99 -6.01 -21.53 12.25
N ASP A 100 -6.31 -21.62 10.95
CA ASP A 100 -7.20 -22.62 10.34
C ASP A 100 -6.51 -23.25 9.12
N ASP A 101 -6.95 -24.43 8.66
CA ASP A 101 -6.49 -24.99 7.37
C ASP A 101 -7.14 -24.28 6.15
N HIS A 102 -7.68 -23.08 6.36
CA HIS A 102 -8.25 -22.24 5.31
C HIS A 102 -7.16 -21.69 4.40
N ARG A 103 -7.15 -22.21 3.18
CA ARG A 103 -6.18 -21.96 2.13
C ARG A 103 -6.92 -21.42 0.92
N TRP A 104 -6.57 -20.22 0.48
CA TRP A 104 -7.18 -19.62 -0.70
C TRP A 104 -6.18 -19.56 -1.85
N THR A 105 -6.60 -20.05 -3.02
CA THR A 105 -5.87 -19.85 -4.27
C THR A 105 -6.09 -18.44 -4.80
N PHE A 106 -5.32 -18.02 -5.81
CA PHE A 106 -5.58 -16.77 -6.51
C PHE A 106 -6.99 -16.73 -7.10
N ARG A 107 -7.49 -17.87 -7.61
CA ARG A 107 -8.85 -18.01 -8.13
C ARG A 107 -9.90 -17.77 -7.05
N ASP A 108 -9.74 -18.38 -5.87
CA ASP A 108 -10.72 -18.25 -4.77
C ASP A 108 -10.76 -16.81 -4.26
N LEU A 109 -9.59 -16.22 -4.04
CA LEU A 109 -9.46 -14.84 -3.58
C LEU A 109 -10.08 -13.86 -4.59
N ASN A 110 -9.84 -14.06 -5.89
CA ASN A 110 -10.45 -13.21 -6.92
C ASN A 110 -11.97 -13.39 -7.01
N SER A 111 -12.45 -14.62 -6.87
CA SER A 111 -13.89 -14.91 -6.89
C SER A 111 -14.60 -14.22 -5.72
N TYR A 112 -14.03 -14.31 -4.53
CA TYR A 112 -14.53 -13.61 -3.34
C TYR A 112 -14.48 -12.08 -3.53
N ALA A 113 -13.35 -11.55 -3.99
CA ALA A 113 -13.21 -10.11 -4.27
C ALA A 113 -14.24 -9.61 -5.30
N ASN A 114 -14.54 -10.40 -6.33
CA ASN A 114 -15.56 -10.07 -7.33
C ASN A 114 -16.97 -10.07 -6.74
N SER A 115 -17.31 -11.05 -5.90
CA SER A 115 -18.60 -11.09 -5.19
C SER A 115 -18.77 -9.87 -4.28
N VAL A 116 -17.72 -9.50 -3.53
CA VAL A 116 -17.67 -8.28 -2.71
C VAL A 116 -17.92 -7.04 -3.58
N ALA A 117 -17.17 -6.90 -4.67
CA ALA A 117 -17.27 -5.76 -5.58
C ALA A 117 -18.70 -5.60 -6.13
N ASN A 118 -19.29 -6.70 -6.60
CA ASN A 118 -20.65 -6.71 -7.13
C ASN A 118 -21.69 -6.38 -6.05
N TYR A 119 -21.50 -6.88 -4.82
CA TYR A 119 -22.41 -6.62 -3.71
C TYR A 119 -22.44 -5.15 -3.33
N PHE A 120 -21.26 -4.57 -3.06
CA PHE A 120 -21.13 -3.17 -2.66
C PHE A 120 -21.51 -2.20 -3.80
N SER A 121 -21.30 -2.59 -5.06
CA SER A 121 -21.79 -1.84 -6.22
C SER A 121 -23.32 -1.80 -6.25
N ARG A 122 -24.01 -2.95 -6.04
CA ARG A 122 -25.48 -3.01 -5.94
C ARG A 122 -26.03 -2.22 -4.76
N LEU A 123 -25.27 -2.16 -3.67
CA LEU A 123 -25.59 -1.37 -2.49
C LEU A 123 -25.50 0.15 -2.75
N GLY A 124 -24.93 0.56 -3.88
CA GLY A 124 -24.87 1.96 -4.32
C GLY A 124 -23.58 2.70 -3.93
N LEU A 125 -22.54 1.98 -3.52
CA LEU A 125 -21.21 2.57 -3.37
C LEU A 125 -20.63 2.93 -4.73
N ARG A 126 -20.00 4.10 -4.79
CA ARG A 126 -19.42 4.66 -6.01
C ARG A 126 -17.94 4.95 -5.82
N LYS A 127 -17.25 5.14 -6.94
CA LYS A 127 -15.84 5.57 -6.95
C LYS A 127 -15.67 6.82 -6.08
N GLY A 128 -14.70 6.78 -5.17
CA GLY A 128 -14.41 7.87 -4.23
C GLY A 128 -15.14 7.79 -2.89
N ASP A 129 -16.16 6.93 -2.76
CA ASP A 129 -16.73 6.64 -1.44
C ASP A 129 -15.68 5.94 -0.57
N THR A 130 -15.79 6.11 0.75
CA THR A 130 -14.88 5.49 1.72
C THR A 130 -15.61 4.43 2.54
N VAL A 131 -14.97 3.29 2.77
CA VAL A 131 -15.47 2.20 3.63
C VAL A 131 -14.45 1.95 4.74
N ALA A 132 -14.90 2.01 5.99
CA ALA A 132 -14.08 1.66 7.14
C ALA A 132 -13.99 0.13 7.28
N LEU A 133 -12.77 -0.38 7.34
CA LEU A 133 -12.49 -1.79 7.59
C LEU A 133 -11.91 -1.92 9.01
N PHE A 134 -12.72 -2.46 9.92
CA PHE A 134 -12.41 -2.62 11.35
C PHE A 134 -12.39 -4.10 11.72
N MET A 135 -11.31 -4.78 11.36
CA MET A 135 -11.18 -6.22 11.52
C MET A 135 -9.73 -6.63 11.72
N GLU A 136 -9.57 -7.82 12.27
CA GLU A 136 -8.28 -8.49 12.44
C GLU A 136 -7.77 -9.04 11.10
N ASN A 137 -6.52 -9.52 11.08
CA ASN A 137 -5.95 -10.10 9.87
C ASN A 137 -6.58 -11.47 9.59
N SER A 138 -7.45 -11.53 8.58
CA SER A 138 -8.10 -12.75 8.10
C SER A 138 -8.03 -12.83 6.56
N PRO A 139 -8.25 -14.01 5.94
CA PRO A 139 -8.30 -14.14 4.48
C PRO A 139 -9.31 -13.19 3.81
N GLU A 140 -10.47 -13.00 4.44
CA GLU A 140 -11.55 -12.13 4.01
C GLU A 140 -11.09 -10.67 3.95
N TYR A 141 -10.20 -10.24 4.85
CA TYR A 141 -9.65 -8.88 4.87
C TYR A 141 -9.06 -8.49 3.51
N ILE A 142 -8.23 -9.38 2.95
CA ILE A 142 -7.55 -9.14 1.67
C ILE A 142 -8.58 -9.14 0.53
N GLY A 143 -9.53 -10.07 0.59
CA GLY A 143 -10.62 -10.18 -0.39
C GLY A 143 -11.53 -8.95 -0.41
N LEU A 144 -11.88 -8.43 0.77
CA LEU A 144 -12.69 -7.22 0.94
C LEU A 144 -12.00 -6.00 0.39
N TYR A 145 -10.73 -5.85 0.74
CA TYR A 145 -9.89 -4.77 0.24
C TYR A 145 -9.80 -4.79 -1.30
N LEU A 146 -9.51 -5.95 -1.90
CA LEU A 146 -9.46 -6.10 -3.36
C LEU A 146 -10.82 -5.84 -4.02
N GLY A 147 -11.91 -6.33 -3.43
CA GLY A 147 -13.27 -6.14 -3.94
C GLY A 147 -13.71 -4.68 -3.94
N LEU A 148 -13.49 -3.96 -2.84
CA LEU A 148 -13.79 -2.53 -2.75
C LEU A 148 -12.92 -1.71 -3.71
N TRP A 149 -11.65 -2.09 -3.89
CA TRP A 149 -10.78 -1.41 -4.86
C TRP A 149 -11.20 -1.61 -6.31
N LYS A 150 -11.78 -2.76 -6.67
CA LYS A 150 -12.32 -3.01 -8.03
C LYS A 150 -13.41 -2.02 -8.43
N ILE A 151 -14.21 -1.54 -7.47
CA ILE A 151 -15.25 -0.52 -7.69
C ILE A 151 -14.76 0.91 -7.46
N GLY A 152 -13.45 1.10 -7.20
CA GLY A 152 -12.84 2.42 -6.97
C GLY A 152 -13.23 3.04 -5.63
N VAL A 153 -13.69 2.23 -4.67
CA VAL A 153 -13.97 2.65 -3.30
C VAL A 153 -12.67 2.69 -2.51
N VAL A 154 -12.54 3.72 -1.67
CA VAL A 154 -11.41 3.91 -0.78
C VAL A 154 -11.63 3.10 0.48
N VAL A 155 -10.62 2.36 0.92
CA VAL A 155 -10.69 1.58 2.15
C VAL A 155 -9.93 2.31 3.25
N ALA A 156 -10.63 2.66 4.32
CA ALA A 156 -10.05 3.21 5.53
C ALA A 156 -9.75 2.07 6.50
N PHE A 157 -8.46 1.77 6.68
CA PHE A 157 -8.02 0.74 7.61
C PHE A 157 -8.06 1.27 9.04
N VAL A 158 -8.99 0.76 9.83
CA VAL A 158 -9.16 1.17 11.23
C VAL A 158 -8.50 0.12 12.12
N ASN A 159 -7.66 0.57 13.06
CA ASN A 159 -7.01 -0.31 14.00
C ASN A 159 -8.05 -1.01 14.89
N HIS A 160 -8.09 -2.35 14.84
CA HIS A 160 -9.03 -3.19 15.58
C HIS A 160 -8.94 -3.07 17.12
N ASN A 161 -7.88 -2.46 17.66
CA ASN A 161 -7.70 -2.23 19.09
C ASN A 161 -8.42 -0.96 19.62
N LEU A 162 -8.97 -0.12 18.74
CA LEU A 162 -9.66 1.12 19.14
C LEU A 162 -11.03 0.84 19.75
N ARG A 163 -11.45 1.66 20.73
CA ARG A 163 -12.74 1.55 21.44
C ARG A 163 -13.34 2.93 21.66
N HIS A 164 -14.66 2.97 21.87
CA HIS A 164 -15.43 4.17 22.24
C HIS A 164 -15.09 5.39 21.36
N GLU A 165 -14.88 6.56 21.97
CA GLU A 165 -14.66 7.84 21.30
C GLU A 165 -13.55 7.80 20.23
N SER A 166 -12.45 7.08 20.47
CA SER A 166 -11.37 6.96 19.48
C SER A 166 -11.83 6.25 18.21
N LEU A 167 -12.63 5.19 18.34
CA LEU A 167 -13.21 4.49 17.19
C LEU A 167 -14.20 5.39 16.44
N THR A 168 -15.11 6.04 17.18
CA THR A 168 -16.06 7.01 16.62
C THR A 168 -15.34 8.12 15.86
N HIS A 169 -14.30 8.68 16.44
CA HIS A 169 -13.50 9.75 15.84
C HIS A 169 -12.83 9.30 14.54
N CYS A 170 -12.15 8.15 14.53
CA CYS A 170 -11.49 7.62 13.33
C CYS A 170 -12.48 7.39 12.19
N VAL A 171 -13.64 6.81 12.48
CA VAL A 171 -14.68 6.54 11.48
C VAL A 171 -15.28 7.83 10.92
N ARG A 172 -15.54 8.83 11.78
CA ARG A 172 -16.05 10.15 11.38
C ARG A 172 -15.04 10.92 10.53
N VAL A 173 -13.77 10.93 10.92
CA VAL A 173 -12.71 11.62 10.16
C VAL A 173 -12.50 10.96 8.78
N ALA A 174 -12.59 9.63 8.71
CA ALA A 174 -12.54 8.90 7.45
C ALA A 174 -13.75 9.19 6.54
N LYS A 175 -14.82 9.81 7.07
CA LYS A 175 -16.09 10.07 6.36
C LYS A 175 -16.60 8.81 5.66
N SER A 176 -16.47 7.68 6.36
CA SER A 176 -16.81 6.38 5.83
C SER A 176 -18.31 6.25 5.66
N ARG A 177 -18.75 5.81 4.48
CA ARG A 177 -20.15 5.58 4.12
C ARG A 177 -20.65 4.20 4.59
N ALA A 178 -19.73 3.26 4.76
CA ALA A 178 -20.00 1.93 5.30
C ALA A 178 -18.90 1.50 6.28
N LEU A 179 -19.26 0.58 7.19
CA LEU A 179 -18.36 -0.04 8.16
C LEU A 179 -18.45 -1.56 8.02
N VAL A 180 -17.30 -2.19 7.77
CA VAL A 180 -17.17 -3.65 7.73
C VAL A 180 -16.28 -4.05 8.89
N PHE A 181 -16.75 -4.98 9.73
CA PHE A 181 -16.04 -5.39 10.93
C PHE A 181 -16.08 -6.91 11.14
N SER A 182 -15.14 -7.44 11.92
CA SER A 182 -15.13 -8.86 12.29
C SER A 182 -16.16 -9.14 13.39
N SER A 183 -16.83 -10.28 13.35
CA SER A 183 -17.82 -10.67 14.36
C SER A 183 -17.28 -10.65 15.79
N SER A 184 -15.97 -10.91 15.98
CA SER A 184 -15.29 -10.86 17.29
C SER A 184 -15.27 -9.45 17.89
N LEU A 185 -15.41 -8.42 17.05
CA LEU A 185 -15.39 -7.01 17.42
C LEU A 185 -16.80 -6.39 17.49
N ALA A 186 -17.86 -7.19 17.37
CA ALA A 186 -19.24 -6.71 17.37
C ALA A 186 -19.58 -5.89 18.61
N ALA A 187 -19.10 -6.29 19.80
CA ALA A 187 -19.33 -5.55 21.04
C ALA A 187 -18.76 -4.12 20.98
N ALA A 188 -17.52 -3.98 20.49
CA ALA A 188 -16.88 -2.67 20.35
C ALA A 188 -17.60 -1.75 19.36
N VAL A 189 -18.22 -2.31 18.33
CA VAL A 189 -19.02 -1.56 17.34
C VAL A 189 -20.39 -1.19 17.91
N ALA A 190 -21.02 -2.09 18.67
CA ALA A 190 -22.29 -1.82 19.34
C ALA A 190 -22.17 -0.64 20.32
N ASP A 191 -21.08 -0.55 21.08
CA ASP A 191 -20.82 0.54 22.04
C ASP A 191 -20.77 1.93 21.40
N VAL A 192 -20.40 2.02 20.12
CA VAL A 192 -20.25 3.31 19.39
C VAL A 192 -21.37 3.56 18.39
N MET A 193 -22.32 2.63 18.29
CA MET A 193 -23.29 2.62 17.20
C MET A 193 -24.21 3.84 17.23
N ASP A 194 -24.73 4.18 18.41
CA ASP A 194 -25.59 5.34 18.63
C ASP A 194 -24.87 6.66 18.30
N GLU A 195 -23.57 6.74 18.61
CA GLU A 195 -22.74 7.91 18.29
C GLU A 195 -22.48 8.03 16.78
N LEU A 196 -22.30 6.91 16.10
CA LEU A 196 -22.08 6.89 14.65
C LEU A 196 -23.35 7.29 13.89
N GLU A 197 -24.52 6.87 14.37
CA GLU A 197 -25.83 7.28 13.83
C GLU A 197 -26.07 8.78 14.03
N ALA A 198 -25.88 9.28 15.25
CA ALA A 198 -26.07 10.69 15.58
C ALA A 198 -25.12 11.62 14.81
N GLY A 199 -23.94 11.12 14.42
CA GLY A 199 -22.94 11.86 13.65
C GLY A 199 -23.22 11.97 12.15
N GLY A 200 -24.27 11.31 11.62
CA GLY A 200 -24.70 11.41 10.23
C GLY A 200 -23.72 10.86 9.17
N GLY A 201 -22.71 10.09 9.59
CA GLY A 201 -21.67 9.57 8.69
C GLY A 201 -21.99 8.20 8.07
N ILE A 202 -22.68 7.34 8.80
CA ILE A 202 -23.01 5.96 8.39
C ILE A 202 -24.51 5.76 8.57
N GLU A 203 -25.20 5.28 7.52
CA GLU A 203 -26.55 4.73 7.65
C GLU A 203 -26.46 3.35 8.33
N VAL A 204 -26.31 3.38 9.66
CA VAL A 204 -26.23 2.18 10.49
C VAL A 204 -27.53 1.38 10.33
N GLY A 205 -27.39 0.07 10.10
CA GLY A 205 -28.49 -0.84 9.74
C GLY A 205 -28.59 -1.17 8.25
N ARG A 206 -28.11 -0.30 7.35
CA ARG A 206 -27.97 -0.62 5.91
C ARG A 206 -26.54 -0.88 5.47
N MET A 207 -25.57 -0.21 6.11
CA MET A 207 -24.18 -0.13 5.66
C MET A 207 -23.16 -0.66 6.70
N CYS A 208 -23.63 -1.40 7.72
CA CYS A 208 -22.78 -2.04 8.73
C CYS A 208 -22.80 -3.57 8.55
N PHE A 209 -21.62 -4.16 8.36
CA PHE A 209 -21.48 -5.57 8.00
C PHE A 209 -20.54 -6.32 8.93
N ALA A 210 -21.00 -7.43 9.49
CA ALA A 210 -20.19 -8.36 10.27
C ALA A 210 -19.65 -9.49 9.38
N VAL A 211 -18.38 -9.86 9.58
CA VAL A 211 -17.66 -10.87 8.81
C VAL A 211 -17.17 -11.99 9.75
N CYS A 212 -17.19 -13.24 9.28
CA CYS A 212 -16.75 -14.45 9.98
C CYS A 212 -17.59 -14.80 11.23
N GLY A 213 -18.70 -15.53 11.08
CA GLY A 213 -19.42 -16.17 12.21
C GLY A 213 -20.64 -15.42 12.75
N GLU A 214 -21.23 -15.92 13.85
CA GLU A 214 -22.34 -15.24 14.54
C GLU A 214 -21.80 -14.18 15.50
N PRO A 215 -22.37 -12.96 15.50
CA PRO A 215 -21.96 -11.93 16.45
C PRO A 215 -22.29 -12.42 17.87
N ALA A 216 -21.26 -12.57 18.72
CA ALA A 216 -21.44 -13.00 20.10
C ALA A 216 -22.18 -11.92 20.90
N GLY A 217 -23.48 -12.20 21.14
CA GLY A 217 -24.44 -11.56 22.04
C GLY A 217 -24.12 -10.22 22.74
N HIS A 218 -24.87 -9.18 22.41
CA HIS A 218 -25.85 -8.49 23.28
C HIS A 218 -26.55 -7.36 22.50
N GLY A 219 -27.87 -7.27 22.66
CA GLY A 219 -28.66 -6.03 22.57
C GLY A 219 -28.64 -5.19 21.28
N GLY A 220 -29.69 -5.34 20.46
CA GLY A 220 -30.33 -4.19 19.79
C GLY A 220 -29.90 -3.84 18.37
N GLY A 221 -28.67 -4.14 17.92
CA GLY A 221 -28.22 -3.82 16.56
C GLY A 221 -28.45 -4.95 15.56
N SER A 222 -29.35 -4.75 14.58
CA SER A 222 -29.49 -5.67 13.44
C SER A 222 -28.31 -5.50 12.46
N PHE A 223 -27.19 -6.16 12.72
CA PHE A 223 -26.06 -6.19 11.78
C PHE A 223 -26.32 -7.19 10.64
N LYS A 224 -25.99 -6.81 9.42
CA LYS A 224 -26.02 -7.74 8.28
C LYS A 224 -24.78 -8.61 8.28
N ARG A 225 -24.97 -9.91 8.07
CA ARG A 225 -23.86 -10.86 7.91
C ARG A 225 -23.38 -10.82 6.47
N LEU A 226 -22.16 -10.31 6.26
CA LEU A 226 -21.63 -10.16 4.90
C LEU A 226 -21.52 -11.52 4.19
N ASP A 227 -21.12 -12.56 4.92
CA ASP A 227 -20.96 -13.90 4.35
C ASP A 227 -22.27 -14.44 3.76
N GLN A 228 -23.42 -14.14 4.36
CA GLN A 228 -24.74 -14.54 3.86
C GLN A 228 -25.17 -13.71 2.66
N GLU A 229 -24.87 -12.41 2.69
CA GLU A 229 -25.19 -11.48 1.60
C GLU A 229 -24.36 -11.74 0.34
N LEU A 230 -23.16 -12.30 0.50
CA LEU A 230 -22.29 -12.73 -0.60
C LEU A 230 -22.70 -14.09 -1.17
N GLN A 231 -23.42 -14.93 -0.42
CA GLN A 231 -23.90 -16.23 -0.91
C GLN A 231 -24.93 -16.03 -2.03
N GLY A 232 -24.53 -16.28 -3.27
CA GLY A 232 -25.35 -16.10 -4.46
C GLY A 232 -25.03 -14.83 -5.27
N MET A 233 -24.06 -14.02 -4.84
CA MET A 233 -23.54 -12.94 -5.67
C MET A 233 -22.63 -13.46 -6.78
N SER A 234 -22.70 -12.82 -7.94
CA SER A 234 -21.86 -13.19 -9.09
C SER A 234 -20.38 -13.08 -8.74
N THR A 235 -19.62 -14.11 -9.09
CA THR A 235 -18.15 -14.16 -9.01
C THR A 235 -17.48 -13.61 -10.26
N SER A 236 -18.26 -13.19 -11.27
CA SER A 236 -17.74 -12.50 -12.45
C SER A 236 -17.15 -11.14 -12.05
N PRO A 237 -16.07 -10.69 -12.70
CA PRO A 237 -15.54 -9.36 -12.44
C PRO A 237 -16.66 -8.30 -12.64
N PRO A 238 -16.76 -7.30 -11.76
CA PRO A 238 -17.71 -6.22 -11.93
C PRO A 238 -17.44 -5.51 -13.27
N PRO A 239 -18.44 -4.88 -13.89
CA PRO A 239 -18.17 -4.04 -15.05
C PRO A 239 -17.12 -3.00 -14.65
N LEU A 240 -15.95 -3.10 -15.29
CA LEU A 240 -14.86 -2.14 -15.13
C LEU A 240 -15.46 -0.74 -15.20
N LEU A 241 -15.18 0.10 -14.20
CA LEU A 241 -15.70 1.46 -14.12
C LEU A 241 -15.62 2.11 -15.51
N ALA A 242 -16.79 2.25 -16.16
CA ALA A 242 -16.94 2.80 -17.49
C ALA A 242 -16.61 4.29 -17.39
N GLY A 243 -15.33 4.60 -17.59
CA GLY A 243 -14.76 5.87 -17.18
C GLY A 243 -13.36 5.68 -16.62
N LYS A 244 -12.42 5.30 -17.49
CA LYS A 244 -10.96 5.48 -17.26
C LYS A 244 -10.57 6.97 -17.21
N GLU A 245 -11.43 7.83 -16.67
CA GLU A 245 -11.11 9.12 -16.09
C GLU A 245 -10.85 8.90 -14.60
N ALA A 246 -9.86 8.06 -14.29
CA ALA A 246 -8.99 8.41 -13.19
C ALA A 246 -8.02 9.42 -13.80
N ASP A 247 -8.19 10.70 -13.45
CA ASP A 247 -7.08 11.64 -13.56
C ASP A 247 -5.85 10.90 -13.02
N GLY A 248 -4.74 10.90 -13.76
CA GLY A 248 -3.56 10.08 -13.51
C GLY A 248 -2.86 10.37 -12.17
N ASN A 249 -3.50 11.21 -11.37
CA ASN A 249 -3.16 11.65 -10.03
C ASN A 249 -3.99 10.94 -8.92
N ASP A 250 -5.18 10.40 -9.17
CA ASP A 250 -6.16 10.15 -8.10
C ASP A 250 -6.09 8.78 -7.41
N SER A 251 -5.81 7.68 -8.12
CA SER A 251 -5.72 6.37 -7.45
C SER A 251 -4.49 6.25 -6.54
N CYS A 252 -3.34 6.82 -6.94
CA CYS A 252 -2.17 6.91 -6.07
C CYS A 252 -2.36 7.99 -5.00
N ARG A 253 -3.09 9.09 -5.29
CA ARG A 253 -3.45 10.07 -4.26
C ARG A 253 -4.39 9.51 -3.23
N CYS A 254 -5.33 8.60 -3.52
CA CYS A 254 -6.16 8.02 -2.45
C CYS A 254 -5.33 7.27 -1.41
N PHE A 255 -4.39 6.43 -1.85
CA PHE A 255 -3.50 5.72 -0.94
C PHE A 255 -2.53 6.66 -0.22
N ILE A 256 -1.90 7.61 -0.94
CA ILE A 256 -0.99 8.60 -0.35
C ILE A 256 -1.73 9.59 0.56
N THR A 257 -2.96 9.97 0.23
CA THR A 257 -3.80 10.87 1.05
C THR A 257 -4.23 10.14 2.30
N LEU A 258 -4.68 8.89 2.22
CA LEU A 258 -5.06 8.12 3.41
C LEU A 258 -3.86 7.90 4.34
N ILE A 259 -2.68 7.56 3.79
CA ILE A 259 -1.43 7.52 4.56
C ILE A 259 -1.07 8.89 5.13
N ASN A 260 -1.17 9.97 4.35
CA ASN A 260 -0.83 11.32 4.81
C ASN A 260 -1.81 11.86 5.85
N THR A 261 -3.10 11.50 5.80
CA THR A 261 -4.09 11.86 6.82
C THR A 261 -3.78 11.13 8.12
N GLN A 262 -3.47 9.83 8.05
CA GLN A 262 -3.03 9.02 9.20
C GLN A 262 -1.70 9.51 9.79
N MET A 263 -0.75 9.90 8.94
CA MET A 263 0.57 10.43 9.35
C MET A 263 0.47 11.85 9.92
N ARG A 264 -0.43 12.71 9.42
CA ARG A 264 -0.69 14.04 10.01
C ARG A 264 -1.30 13.94 11.40
N GLN A 265 -2.19 12.97 11.63
CA GLN A 265 -2.78 12.73 12.95
C GLN A 265 -1.74 12.32 14.00
N LYS A 266 -0.78 11.46 13.63
CA LYS A 266 0.33 11.07 14.52
C LYS A 266 1.24 12.24 14.93
N ASN A 267 1.29 13.31 14.14
CA ASN A 267 2.09 14.50 14.42
C ASN A 267 1.32 15.62 15.15
N SER A 268 0.00 15.52 15.31
CA SER A 268 -0.80 16.47 16.10
C SER A 268 -1.04 16.03 17.55
N GLU A 269 -0.65 14.80 17.90
CA GLU A 269 -0.76 14.21 19.24
C GLU A 269 0.60 14.15 19.99
N VAL A 270 1.65 14.80 19.45
CA VAL A 270 2.98 14.99 20.07
C VAL A 270 3.24 16.48 20.24
#